data_AF-A0A529JV43-F1
#
_entry.id   AF-A0A529JV43-F1
#
_cell.length_a   1.000
_cell.length_b   1.000
_cell.length_c   1.000
_cell.angle_alpha   90.00
_cell.angle_beta   90.00
_cell.angle_gamma   90.00
#
_symmetry.space_group_name_H-M   'P 1'
#
loop_
_entity.id
_entity.type
_entity.pdbx_description
1 polymer ?
#
loop_
_entity_poly.entity_id
_entity_poly.type
_entity_poly.pdbx_seq_one_letter_code
_entity_poly.pdbx_strand_id
1 'polypeptide(L)'
;DKYWAVTLVPTEKQPFQPRYAYFEDGRPRYQADFLTDPITVDAGQSATVETEIFAGAKEVAKVNAYAEDRHIRLFDRLIDWGWFIWITKPMFYLIDTMYKFFGNFGLAILATTVVVKAVFYPLANKSYASM
;
A
#
# COMPACT_ATOMS: atom_id res chain seq x y z
N ASP A 1 1.52 -2.33 11.34
CA ASP A 1 0.32 -1.55 11.66
C ASP A 1 -0.67 -1.59 10.49
N LYS A 2 -1.97 -1.45 10.76
CA LYS A 2 -3.02 -1.56 9.73
C LYS A 2 -3.12 -0.29 8.86
N TYR A 3 -2.93 0.90 9.43
CA TYR A 3 -3.19 2.17 8.76
C TYR A 3 -1.94 3.03 8.55
N TRP A 4 -0.87 2.74 9.28
CA TRP A 4 0.40 3.47 9.20
C TRP A 4 1.53 2.55 8.77
N ALA A 5 2.54 3.13 8.11
CA ALA A 5 3.77 2.42 7.79
C ALA A 5 4.99 3.33 7.91
N VAL A 6 6.09 2.71 8.29
CA VAL A 6 7.44 3.24 8.14
C VAL A 6 8.23 2.20 7.35
N THR A 7 8.79 2.58 6.20
CA THR A 7 9.60 1.67 5.37
C THR A 7 10.73 2.42 4.69
N LEU A 8 11.86 1.73 4.56
CA LEU A 8 12.99 2.17 3.76
C LEU A 8 12.75 1.77 2.31
N VAL A 9 13.13 2.63 1.37
CA VAL A 9 13.04 2.39 -0.06
C VAL A 9 14.47 2.37 -0.62
N PRO A 10 14.99 1.19 -0.99
CA PRO A 10 16.31 1.09 -1.60
C PRO A 10 16.27 1.70 -3.01
N THR A 11 17.29 2.47 -3.37
CA THR A 11 17.39 3.09 -4.70
C THR A 11 17.71 2.04 -5.76
N GLU A 12 17.15 2.17 -6.96
CA GLU A 12 17.45 1.27 -8.09
C GLU A 12 18.90 1.38 -8.60
N LYS A 13 19.65 2.40 -8.13
CA LYS A 13 21.03 2.67 -8.54
C LYS A 13 22.03 1.60 -8.08
N GLN A 14 21.69 0.79 -7.07
CA GLN A 14 22.61 -0.15 -6.44
C GLN A 14 21.88 -1.44 -6.04
N PRO A 15 22.52 -2.62 -6.16
CA PRO A 15 21.98 -3.83 -5.57
C PRO A 15 21.91 -3.69 -4.05
N PHE A 16 20.92 -4.35 -3.45
CA PHE A 16 20.76 -4.38 -2.01
C PHE A 16 20.42 -5.80 -1.54
N GLN A 17 20.82 -6.11 -0.31
CA GLN A 17 20.47 -7.34 0.38
C GLN A 17 19.44 -7.02 1.46
N PRO A 18 18.17 -7.43 1.32
CA PRO A 18 17.18 -7.25 2.37
C PRO A 18 17.53 -8.16 3.55
N ARG A 19 17.35 -7.66 4.77
CA ARG A 19 17.57 -8.42 5.99
C ARG A 19 16.39 -8.24 6.94
N TYR A 20 15.92 -9.37 7.45
CA TYR A 20 14.87 -9.47 8.45
C TYR A 20 15.44 -10.23 9.64
N ALA A 21 15.50 -9.59 10.80
CA ALA A 21 16.13 -10.15 11.97
C ALA A 21 15.27 -9.97 13.22
N TYR A 22 15.38 -10.93 14.12
CA TYR A 22 14.84 -10.87 15.46
C TYR A 22 16.00 -10.96 16.45
N PHE A 23 16.02 -10.06 17.43
CA PHE A 23 17.10 -9.97 18.42
C PHE A 23 16.51 -10.07 19.82
N GLU A 24 17.22 -10.77 20.72
CA GLU A 24 16.86 -10.92 22.13
C GLU A 24 17.89 -10.28 23.09
N ASP A 25 18.80 -9.47 22.55
CA ASP A 25 19.91 -8.83 23.28
C ASP A 25 19.40 -7.68 24.17
N GLY A 26 18.75 -8.05 25.29
CA GLY A 26 18.22 -7.13 26.31
C GLY A 26 16.75 -6.74 26.09
N ARG A 27 16.34 -6.42 24.87
CA ARG A 27 14.92 -6.18 24.53
C ARG A 27 14.56 -6.88 23.21
N PRO A 28 13.56 -7.78 23.21
CA PRO A 28 13.02 -8.39 21.99
C PRO A 28 12.67 -7.33 20.95
N ARG A 29 13.26 -7.43 19.76
CA ARG A 29 12.97 -6.52 18.65
C ARG A 29 12.99 -7.24 17.31
N TYR A 30 12.11 -6.80 16.43
CA TYR A 30 12.13 -7.16 15.02
C TYR A 30 12.73 -6.00 14.22
N GLN A 31 13.57 -6.32 13.26
CA GLN A 31 14.25 -5.36 12.40
C GLN A 31 14.09 -5.79 10.94
N ALA A 32 13.69 -4.84 10.10
CA ALA A 32 13.69 -4.97 8.66
C ALA A 32 14.55 -3.84 8.10
N ASP A 33 15.64 -4.19 7.42
CA ASP A 33 16.57 -3.26 6.80
C ASP A 33 17.14 -3.82 5.49
N PHE A 34 18.04 -3.08 4.87
CA PHE A 34 18.81 -3.55 3.75
C PHE A 34 20.27 -3.11 3.87
N LEU A 35 21.16 -3.87 3.23
CA LEU A 35 22.57 -3.55 3.09
C LEU A 35 22.90 -3.34 1.61
N THR A 36 23.61 -2.26 1.29
CA THR A 36 24.15 -2.01 -0.06
C THR A 36 25.58 -2.52 -0.18
N ASP A 37 26.10 -2.55 -1.40
CA ASP A 37 27.51 -2.85 -1.62
C ASP A 37 28.43 -1.82 -0.93
N PRO A 38 29.67 -2.22 -0.59
CA PRO A 38 30.65 -1.31 -0.01
C PRO A 38 30.93 -0.12 -0.95
N ILE A 39 30.96 1.08 -0.38
CA ILE A 39 31.31 2.30 -1.10
C ILE A 39 32.75 2.66 -0.75
N THR A 40 33.65 2.58 -1.74
CA THR A 40 35.05 3.00 -1.59
C THR A 40 35.17 4.50 -1.82
N VAL A 41 35.83 5.20 -0.89
CA VAL A 41 36.08 6.65 -0.98
C VAL A 41 37.57 6.90 -0.80
N ASP A 42 38.24 7.36 -1.86
CA ASP A 42 39.67 7.63 -1.85
C ASP A 42 40.01 8.95 -1.13
N ALA A 43 41.30 9.14 -0.82
CA ALA A 43 41.78 10.35 -0.15
C ALA A 43 41.42 11.61 -0.95
N GLY A 44 40.70 12.54 -0.29
CA GLY A 44 40.24 13.79 -0.90
C GLY A 44 38.97 13.67 -1.75
N GLN A 45 38.36 12.49 -1.88
CA GLN A 45 37.07 12.29 -2.55
C GLN A 45 35.90 12.39 -1.55
N SER A 46 34.69 12.52 -2.10
CA SER A 46 33.42 12.46 -1.35
C SER A 46 32.43 11.55 -2.06
N ALA A 47 31.61 10.82 -1.29
CA ALA A 47 30.50 10.03 -1.81
C ALA A 47 29.18 10.49 -1.18
N THR A 48 28.10 10.46 -1.97
CA THR A 48 26.74 10.76 -1.52
C THR A 48 25.92 9.48 -1.54
N VAL A 49 25.25 9.19 -0.43
CA VAL A 49 24.31 8.07 -0.30
C VAL A 49 22.92 8.65 -0.08
N GLU A 50 22.01 8.30 -0.96
CA GLU A 50 20.61 8.72 -0.89
C GLU A 50 19.76 7.50 -0.54
N THR A 51 18.92 7.63 0.48
CA THR A 51 17.92 6.62 0.85
C THR A 51 16.60 7.33 1.07
N GLU A 52 15.54 6.75 0.53
CA GLU A 52 14.19 7.27 0.73
C GLU A 52 13.50 6.54 1.89
N ILE A 53 12.72 7.28 2.68
CA ILE A 53 11.90 6.75 3.76
C ILE A 53 10.46 7.18 3.50
N PHE A 54 9.56 6.20 3.52
CA PHE A 54 8.14 6.47 3.68
C PHE A 54 7.79 6.37 5.17
N ALA A 55 7.17 7.40 5.73
CA ALA A 55 6.65 7.39 7.10
C ALA A 55 5.31 8.14 7.13
N GLY A 56 4.21 7.40 7.21
CA GLY A 56 2.88 8.02 7.19
C GLY A 56 1.70 7.06 7.08
N ALA A 57 0.53 7.66 6.90
CA ALA A 57 -0.72 6.94 6.67
C ALA A 57 -0.71 6.28 5.28
N LYS A 58 -1.27 5.08 5.21
CA LYS A 58 -1.36 4.25 4.01
C LYS A 58 -2.49 4.70 3.08
N GLU A 59 -2.40 5.93 2.59
CA GLU A 59 -3.36 6.48 1.63
C GLU A 59 -3.12 5.89 0.23
N VAL A 60 -4.12 5.19 -0.32
CA VAL A 60 -4.03 4.48 -1.62
C VAL A 60 -3.51 5.37 -2.74
N ALA A 61 -4.06 6.59 -2.86
CA ALA A 61 -3.66 7.53 -3.91
C ALA A 61 -2.18 7.95 -3.77
N LYS A 62 -1.71 8.24 -2.55
CA LYS A 62 -0.32 8.64 -2.30
C LYS A 62 0.65 7.49 -2.50
N VAL A 63 0.31 6.31 -2.00
CA VAL A 63 1.13 5.10 -2.17
C VAL A 63 1.26 4.76 -3.65
N ASN A 64 0.17 4.77 -4.42
CA ASN A 64 0.23 4.50 -5.85
C ASN A 64 1.02 5.58 -6.60
N ALA A 65 0.83 6.86 -6.27
CA ALA A 65 1.60 7.96 -6.88
C ALA A 65 3.10 7.81 -6.62
N TYR A 66 3.52 7.53 -5.38
CA TYR A 66 4.93 7.26 -5.09
C TYR A 66 5.46 6.01 -5.80
N ALA A 67 4.65 4.95 -5.90
CA ALA A 67 5.03 3.75 -6.64
C ALA A 67 5.37 4.08 -8.10
N GLU A 68 4.55 4.91 -8.74
CA GLU A 68 4.71 5.32 -10.14
C GLU A 68 5.84 6.35 -10.30
N ASP A 69 5.81 7.45 -9.54
CA ASP A 69 6.74 8.59 -9.64
C ASP A 69 8.18 8.22 -9.28
N ARG A 70 8.36 7.29 -8.32
CA ARG A 70 9.67 6.86 -7.81
C ARG A 70 10.06 5.46 -8.27
N HIS A 71 9.26 4.85 -9.15
CA HIS A 71 9.46 3.49 -9.66
C HIS A 71 9.62 2.42 -8.55
N ILE A 72 8.92 2.58 -7.43
CA ILE A 72 9.05 1.67 -6.29
C ILE A 72 8.30 0.38 -6.56
N ARG A 73 9.05 -0.68 -6.83
CA ARG A 73 8.50 -2.00 -7.11
C ARG A 73 7.61 -2.52 -5.96
N LEU A 74 6.38 -2.91 -6.32
CA LEU A 74 5.39 -3.52 -5.41
C LEU A 74 4.99 -2.66 -4.20
N PHE A 75 5.11 -1.34 -4.30
CA PHE A 75 4.79 -0.44 -3.20
C PHE A 75 3.29 -0.43 -2.85
N ASP A 76 2.42 -0.78 -3.80
CA ASP A 76 0.98 -0.97 -3.58
C ASP A 76 0.65 -2.08 -2.56
N ARG A 77 1.59 -3.02 -2.33
CA ARG A 77 1.49 -4.08 -1.30
C ARG A 77 1.68 -3.58 0.12
N LEU A 78 2.03 -2.30 0.31
CA LEU A 78 2.05 -1.67 1.63
C LEU A 78 0.65 -1.64 2.26
N ILE A 79 -0.38 -1.65 1.40
CA ILE A 79 -1.80 -1.70 1.75
C ILE A 79 -2.25 -3.15 1.74
N ASP A 80 -2.79 -3.60 2.87
CA ASP A 80 -3.34 -4.94 3.00
C ASP A 80 -4.76 -4.97 2.43
N TRP A 81 -4.89 -5.54 1.24
CA TRP A 81 -6.17 -5.74 0.54
C TRP A 81 -6.87 -7.05 0.92
N GLY A 82 -6.24 -7.88 1.75
CA GLY A 82 -6.68 -9.23 2.07
C GLY A 82 -6.61 -10.19 0.88
N TRP A 83 -7.24 -11.36 1.05
CA TRP A 83 -7.20 -12.45 0.07
C TRP A 83 -8.00 -12.13 -1.20
N PHE A 84 -9.07 -11.35 -1.06
CA PHE A 84 -9.98 -10.99 -2.16
C PHE A 84 -9.61 -9.66 -2.80
N ILE A 85 -8.34 -9.47 -3.14
CA ILE A 85 -7.81 -8.22 -3.71
C ILE A 85 -8.58 -7.76 -4.96
N TRP A 86 -9.06 -8.70 -5.77
CA TRP A 86 -9.85 -8.47 -6.98
C TRP A 86 -11.25 -7.90 -6.70
N ILE A 87 -11.74 -8.04 -5.47
CA ILE A 87 -13.03 -7.47 -5.02
C ILE A 87 -12.77 -6.22 -4.19
N THR A 88 -11.82 -6.27 -3.25
CA THR A 88 -11.57 -5.16 -2.31
C THR A 88 -11.02 -3.92 -2.99
N LYS A 89 -10.11 -4.05 -3.99
CA LYS A 89 -9.62 -2.90 -4.76
C LYS A 89 -10.76 -2.21 -5.55
N PRO A 90 -11.57 -2.89 -6.38
CA PRO A 90 -12.69 -2.25 -7.07
C PRO A 90 -13.73 -1.64 -6.12
N MET A 91 -14.06 -2.32 -5.03
CA MET A 91 -14.99 -1.80 -4.03
C MET A 91 -14.46 -0.54 -3.34
N PHE A 92 -13.16 -0.49 -3.03
CA PHE A 92 -12.52 0.72 -2.52
C PHE A 92 -12.63 1.87 -3.52
N TYR A 93 -12.27 1.65 -4.78
CA TYR A 93 -12.35 2.70 -5.80
C TYR A 93 -13.79 3.20 -6.00
N LEU A 94 -14.78 2.30 -5.91
CA LEU A 94 -16.19 2.69 -5.95
C LEU A 94 -16.57 3.61 -4.79
N ILE A 95 -16.28 3.21 -3.54
CA ILE A 95 -16.58 4.02 -2.36
C ILE A 95 -15.81 5.34 -2.37
N ASP A 96 -14.53 5.33 -2.72
CA ASP A 96 -13.68 6.53 -2.83
C ASP A 96 -14.22 7.50 -3.88
N THR A 97 -14.69 6.99 -5.03
CA THR A 97 -15.34 7.81 -6.06
C THR A 97 -16.64 8.43 -5.53
N MET A 98 -17.47 7.65 -4.83
CA MET A 98 -18.69 8.18 -4.21
C MET A 98 -18.36 9.23 -3.14
N TYR A 99 -17.31 9.01 -2.34
CA TYR A 99 -16.86 9.98 -1.35
C TYR A 99 -16.38 11.28 -2.00
N LYS A 100 -15.58 11.21 -3.07
CA LYS A 100 -15.16 12.39 -3.84
C LYS A 100 -16.34 13.17 -4.43
N PHE A 101 -17.44 12.49 -4.74
CA PHE A 101 -18.66 13.13 -5.24
C PHE A 101 -19.51 13.77 -4.14
N PHE A 102 -19.73 13.07 -3.01
CA PHE A 102 -20.61 13.55 -1.94
C PHE A 102 -19.91 14.34 -0.82
N GLY A 103 -18.60 14.19 -0.66
CA GLY A 103 -17.82 14.72 0.46
C GLY A 103 -18.13 14.06 1.83
N ASN A 104 -18.96 13.01 1.86
CA ASN A 104 -19.40 12.36 3.10
C ASN A 104 -19.39 10.83 2.96
N PHE A 105 -18.70 10.15 3.89
CA PHE A 105 -18.57 8.69 3.86
C PHE A 105 -19.90 7.96 4.10
N GLY A 106 -20.80 8.48 4.94
CA GLY A 106 -22.12 7.88 5.16
C GLY A 106 -22.95 7.86 3.88
N LEU A 107 -23.00 8.98 3.16
CA LEU A 107 -23.68 9.06 1.87
C LEU A 107 -23.00 8.18 0.81
N ALA A 108 -21.67 8.16 0.80
CA ALA A 108 -20.90 7.31 -0.11
C ALA A 108 -21.25 5.82 0.08
N ILE A 109 -21.31 5.33 1.32
CA ILE A 109 -21.65 3.93 1.64
C ILE A 109 -23.09 3.60 1.20
N LEU A 110 -24.04 4.50 1.44
CA LEU A 110 -25.43 4.31 1.00
C LEU A 110 -25.51 4.22 -0.53
N ALA A 111 -24.85 5.15 -1.24
CA ALA A 111 -24.80 5.16 -2.70
C ALA A 111 -24.13 3.89 -3.26
N THR A 112 -22.98 3.50 -2.72
CA THR A 112 -22.30 2.24 -3.08
C THR A 112 -23.23 1.03 -2.87
N THR A 113 -23.98 0.99 -1.77
CA THR A 113 -24.93 -0.10 -1.50
C THR A 113 -26.01 -0.19 -2.57
N VAL A 114 -26.57 0.95 -3.00
CA VAL A 114 -27.57 1.00 -4.08
C VAL A 114 -26.98 0.53 -5.40
N VAL A 115 -25.77 0.98 -5.76
CA VAL A 115 -25.07 0.57 -6.99
C VAL A 115 -24.83 -0.94 -7.01
N VAL A 116 -24.31 -1.50 -5.93
CA VAL A 116 -24.06 -2.95 -5.83
C VAL A 116 -25.37 -3.74 -5.96
N LYS A 117 -26.44 -3.33 -5.27
CA LYS A 117 -27.75 -3.97 -5.41
C LYS A 117 -28.30 -3.88 -6.83
N ALA A 118 -28.13 -2.76 -7.52
CA ALA A 118 -28.57 -2.60 -8.90
C ALA A 118 -27.83 -3.55 -9.85
N VAL A 119 -26.51 -3.70 -9.67
CA VAL A 119 -25.68 -4.63 -10.46
C VAL A 119 -26.13 -6.08 -10.24
N PHE A 120 -26.40 -6.47 -8.99
CA PHE A 120 -26.83 -7.84 -8.65
C PHE A 120 -28.36 -8.05 -8.75
N TYR A 121 -29.13 -7.04 -9.14
CA TYR A 121 -30.59 -7.12 -9.19
C TYR A 121 -31.12 -8.27 -10.06
N PRO A 122 -30.59 -8.55 -11.27
CA PRO A 122 -31.06 -9.65 -12.09
C PRO A 122 -30.88 -11.02 -11.42
N LEU A 123 -29.76 -11.19 -10.70
CA LEU A 123 -29.45 -12.41 -9.95
C LEU A 123 -30.37 -12.55 -8.74
N ALA A 124 -30.57 -11.46 -8.00
CA ALA A 124 -31.48 -11.42 -6.85
C ALA A 124 -32.92 -11.73 -7.27
N ASN A 125 -33.41 -11.13 -8.36
CA ASN A 125 -34.76 -11.36 -8.86
C ASN A 125 -35.00 -12.82 -9.25
N LYS A 126 -34.01 -13.48 -9.88
CA LYS A 126 -34.08 -14.92 -10.15
C LYS A 126 -34.14 -15.75 -8.87
N SER A 127 -33.35 -15.39 -7.86
CA SER A 127 -33.38 -16.06 -6.56
C SER A 127 -34.74 -15.93 -5.85
N TYR A 128 -35.42 -14.78 -5.99
CA TYR A 128 -36.77 -14.59 -5.44
C TYR A 128 -37.82 -15.43 -6.16
N ALA A 129 -37.71 -15.58 -7.48
CA ALA A 129 -38.63 -16.42 -8.24
C ALA A 129 -38.49 -17.92 -7.93
N SER A 130 -37.34 -18.36 -7.41
CA SER A 130 -37.08 -19.76 -7.02
C SER A 130 -37.41 -20.09 -5.56
N MET A 131 -37.75 -19.10 -4.74
CA MET A 131 -38.22 -19.28 -3.35
C MET A 131 -39.73 -19.38 -3.32
#